data_AF-A0A7S2FLW9-F1
#
_entry.id   AF-A0A7S2FLW9-F1
#
_cell.length_a   1.000
_cell.length_b   1.000
_cell.length_c   1.000
_cell.angle_alpha   90.00
_cell.angle_beta   90.00
_cell.angle_gamma   90.00
#
_symmetry.space_group_name_H-M   'P 1'
#
loop_
_entity.id
_entity.type
_entity.pdbx_description
1 polymer ?
#
loop_
_entity_poly.entity_id
_entity_poly.type
_entity_poly.pdbx_seq_one_letter_code
_entity_poly.pdbx_strand_id
1 'polypeptide(L)'
;FANVASLVAQLSASSAAHQAKMESLDHAMKQIKLDATMQRRIRGYFNYRWVVHRDNEADNLIQSLPMPLRSRTACMLHESYIRKCVLFSNSQKVLIAAISAALMPEMYLP
;
A
#
# COMPACT_ATOMS: atom_id res chain seq x y z
N PHE A 1 1.78 -27.82 16.40
CA PHE A 1 2.89 -27.75 15.42
C PHE A 1 2.44 -27.47 13.99
N ALA A 2 1.30 -27.99 13.52
CA ALA A 2 0.78 -27.73 12.16
C ALA A 2 0.51 -26.24 11.86
N ASN A 3 0.01 -25.45 12.83
CA ASN A 3 -0.26 -24.02 12.62
C ASN A 3 1.02 -23.19 12.46
N VAL A 4 2.08 -23.50 13.22
CA VAL A 4 3.37 -22.80 13.12
C VAL A 4 4.06 -23.12 11.79
N ALA A 5 4.01 -24.38 11.36
CA ALA A 5 4.53 -24.79 10.05
C ALA A 5 3.78 -24.10 8.90
N SER A 6 2.45 -23.96 9.00
CA SER A 6 1.64 -23.24 8.01
C SER A 6 1.96 -21.75 7.96
N LEU A 7 2.14 -21.10 9.11
CA LEU A 7 2.54 -19.69 9.19
C LEU A 7 3.94 -19.45 8.59
N VAL A 8 4.90 -20.33 8.91
CA VAL A 8 6.25 -20.27 8.34
C VAL A 8 6.23 -20.50 6.83
N ALA A 9 5.42 -21.44 6.34
CA ALA A 9 5.24 -21.69 4.92
C ALA A 9 4.64 -20.46 4.21
N GLN A 10 3.60 -19.83 4.77
CA GLN A 10 3.01 -18.60 4.23
C GLN A 10 3.99 -17.42 4.20
N LEU A 11 4.75 -17.22 5.29
CA LEU A 11 5.78 -16.18 5.36
C LEU A 11 6.90 -16.41 4.32
N SER A 12 7.28 -17.66 4.11
CA SER A 12 8.30 -18.04 3.13
C SER A 12 7.81 -17.81 1.69
N ALA A 13 6.55 -18.14 1.39
CA ALA A 13 5.93 -17.90 0.08
C ALA A 13 5.77 -16.40 -0.21
N SER A 14 5.35 -15.62 0.78
CA SER A 14 5.22 -14.16 0.70
C SER A 14 6.57 -13.50 0.40
N SER A 15 7.64 -13.94 1.08
CA SER A 15 9.00 -13.45 0.85
C SER A 15 9.54 -13.82 -0.54
N ALA A 16 9.26 -15.04 -1.02
CA ALA A 16 9.65 -15.46 -2.37
C ALA A 16 8.94 -14.63 -3.46
N ALA A 17 7.65 -14.34 -3.29
CA ALA A 17 6.90 -13.50 -4.22
C ALA A 17 7.44 -12.06 -4.27
N HIS A 18 7.85 -11.51 -3.12
CA HIS A 18 8.48 -10.19 -3.08
C HIS A 18 9.83 -10.17 -3.80
N GLN A 19 10.66 -11.18 -3.58
CA GLN A 19 11.96 -11.32 -4.24
C GLN A 19 11.81 -11.39 -5.77
N ALA A 20 10.89 -12.21 -6.27
CA ALA A 20 10.60 -12.31 -7.71
C ALA A 20 10.13 -10.97 -8.30
N LYS A 21 9.32 -10.21 -7.55
CA LYS A 21 8.89 -8.87 -7.97
C LYS A 21 10.06 -7.89 -8.04
N MET A 22 11.03 -8.00 -7.13
CA MET A 22 12.21 -7.14 -7.12
C MET A 22 13.17 -7.44 -8.26
N GLU A 23 13.34 -8.71 -8.60
CA GLU A 23 14.13 -9.13 -9.76
C GLU A 23 13.52 -8.65 -11.09
N SER A 24 12.19 -8.74 -11.23
CA SER A 24 11.47 -8.21 -12.38
C SER A 24 11.66 -6.69 -12.51
N LEU A 25 11.57 -5.98 -11.39
CA LEU A 25 11.78 -4.53 -11.33
C LEU A 25 13.23 -4.16 -11.70
N ASP A 26 14.21 -4.92 -11.22
CA ASP A 26 15.62 -4.77 -11.59
C ASP A 26 15.87 -4.98 -13.08
N HIS A 27 15.20 -5.96 -13.69
CA HIS A 27 15.27 -6.19 -15.12
C HIS A 27 14.70 -5.00 -15.90
N ALA A 28 13.49 -4.55 -15.53
CA ALA A 28 12.84 -3.41 -16.18
C ALA A 28 13.70 -2.14 -16.09
N MET A 29 14.29 -1.86 -14.92
CA MET A 29 15.14 -0.68 -14.75
C MET A 29 16.41 -0.71 -15.61
N LYS A 30 17.00 -1.90 -15.78
CA LYS A 30 18.15 -2.10 -16.67
C LYS A 30 17.78 -1.90 -18.14
N GLN A 31 16.62 -2.38 -18.57
CA GLN A 31 16.14 -2.23 -19.95
C GLN A 31 15.99 -0.75 -20.34
N ILE A 32 15.45 0.08 -19.44
CA ILE A 32 15.28 1.52 -19.67
C ILE A 32 16.51 2.36 -19.30
N LYS A 33 17.64 1.71 -18.96
CA LYS A 33 18.93 2.35 -18.66
C LYS A 33 18.85 3.43 -17.58
N LEU A 34 18.08 3.16 -16.52
CA LEU A 34 18.04 4.04 -15.34
C LEU A 34 19.42 4.14 -14.69
N ASP A 35 19.79 5.34 -14.24
CA ASP A 35 21.02 5.55 -13.50
C ASP A 35 21.02 4.81 -12.14
N ALA A 36 22.21 4.53 -11.62
CA ALA A 36 22.37 3.74 -10.39
C ALA A 36 21.74 4.41 -9.16
N THR A 37 21.64 5.75 -9.15
CA THR A 37 21.06 6.51 -8.05
C THR A 37 19.55 6.34 -8.02
N MET A 38 18.89 6.45 -9.18
CA MET A 38 17.46 6.23 -9.32
C MET A 38 17.09 4.76 -9.07
N GLN A 39 17.90 3.81 -9.56
CA GLN A 39 17.70 2.40 -9.23
C GLN A 39 17.74 2.14 -7.73
N ARG A 40 18.70 2.76 -7.01
CA ARG A 40 18.80 2.64 -5.54
C ARG A 40 17.59 3.24 -4.84
N ARG A 41 17.08 4.39 -5.30
CA ARG A 41 15.87 5.02 -4.76
C ARG A 41 14.64 4.16 -4.97
N ILE A 42 14.46 3.60 -6.16
CA ILE A 42 13.32 2.72 -6.48
C ILE A 42 13.39 1.44 -5.62
N ARG A 43 14.54 0.77 -5.54
CA ARG A 43 14.70 -0.40 -4.64
C ARG A 43 14.41 -0.05 -3.20
N GLY A 44 14.95 1.08 -2.72
CA GLY A 44 14.71 1.59 -1.37
C GLY A 44 13.23 1.82 -1.08
N TYR A 45 12.50 2.41 -2.02
CA TYR A 45 11.05 2.61 -1.93
C TYR A 45 10.30 1.29 -1.82
N PHE A 46 10.56 0.33 -2.71
CA PHE A 46 9.84 -0.94 -2.71
C PHE A 46 10.21 -1.84 -1.52
N ASN A 47 11.46 -1.79 -1.05
CA ASN A 47 11.89 -2.47 0.19
C ASN A 47 11.24 -1.83 1.42
N TYR A 48 11.24 -0.51 1.50
CA TYR A 48 10.55 0.21 2.58
C TYR A 48 9.05 -0.14 2.59
N ARG A 49 8.41 -0.08 1.43
CA ARG A 49 7.02 -0.51 1.26
C ARG A 49 6.81 -1.95 1.69
N TRP A 50 7.72 -2.87 1.39
CA TRP A 50 7.60 -4.27 1.81
C TRP A 50 7.70 -4.43 3.33
N VAL A 51 8.66 -3.75 3.95
CA VAL A 51 8.85 -3.79 5.41
C VAL A 51 7.67 -3.17 6.14
N VAL A 52 7.12 -2.06 5.62
CA VAL A 52 5.95 -1.38 6.20
C VAL A 52 4.63 -2.09 5.89
N HIS A 53 4.45 -2.66 4.68
CA HIS A 53 3.24 -3.41 4.33
C HIS A 53 3.17 -4.83 4.91
N ARG A 54 4.23 -5.35 5.54
CA ARG A 54 4.14 -6.60 6.32
C ARG A 54 3.10 -6.52 7.45
N ASP A 55 2.67 -5.31 7.84
CA ASP A 55 1.65 -5.07 8.87
C ASP A 55 0.28 -4.54 8.35
N ASN A 56 0.07 -4.37 7.03
CA ASN A 56 -1.16 -3.75 6.50
C ASN A 56 -2.20 -4.76 5.96
N GLU A 57 -2.75 -5.61 6.83
CA GLU A 57 -3.94 -6.43 6.51
C GLU A 57 -5.15 -5.58 6.10
N ALA A 58 -5.23 -4.34 6.62
CA ALA A 58 -6.34 -3.41 6.37
C ALA A 58 -6.45 -2.96 4.89
N ASP A 59 -5.33 -2.67 4.22
CA ASP A 59 -5.37 -2.22 2.81
C ASP A 59 -5.76 -3.36 1.86
N ASN A 60 -5.25 -4.56 2.13
CA ASN A 60 -5.60 -5.77 1.37
C ASN A 60 -7.09 -6.11 1.57
N LEU A 61 -7.59 -6.01 2.81
CA LEU A 61 -9.01 -6.15 3.11
C LEU A 61 -9.83 -5.14 2.30
N ILE A 62 -9.51 -3.85 2.36
CA ILE A 62 -10.23 -2.78 1.65
C ILE A 62 -10.23 -3.00 0.13
N GLN A 63 -9.11 -3.46 -0.45
CA GLN A 63 -9.02 -3.74 -1.89
C GLN A 63 -9.81 -4.99 -2.31
N SER A 64 -9.95 -5.99 -1.43
CA SER A 64 -10.77 -7.19 -1.67
C SER A 64 -12.28 -6.95 -1.56
N LEU A 65 -12.71 -5.81 -1.01
CA LEU A 65 -14.12 -5.51 -0.83
C LEU A 65 -14.79 -5.05 -2.14
N PRO A 66 -16.04 -5.47 -2.40
CA PRO A 66 -16.89 -4.91 -3.45
C PRO A 66 -16.97 -3.38 -3.34
N MET A 67 -17.08 -2.69 -4.50
CA MET A 67 -17.07 -1.23 -4.61
C MET A 67 -17.89 -0.49 -3.52
N PRO A 68 -19.11 -0.89 -3.16
CA PRO A 68 -19.90 -0.20 -2.14
C PRO A 68 -19.29 -0.29 -0.74
N LEU A 69 -18.71 -1.45 -0.40
CA LEU A 69 -18.08 -1.69 0.90
C LEU A 69 -16.72 -1.00 0.97
N ARG A 70 -15.95 -1.04 -0.12
CA ARG A 70 -14.67 -0.33 -0.21
C ARG A 70 -14.83 1.16 0.06
N SER A 71 -15.78 1.82 -0.58
CA SER A 71 -16.05 3.25 -0.37
C SER A 71 -16.42 3.56 1.08
N ARG A 72 -17.29 2.74 1.70
CA ARG A 72 -17.71 2.94 3.09
C ARG A 72 -16.56 2.75 4.08
N THR A 73 -15.73 1.74 3.86
CA THR A 73 -14.60 1.41 4.73
C THR A 73 -13.49 2.46 4.60
N ALA A 74 -13.21 2.93 3.38
CA ALA A 74 -12.28 4.04 3.12
C ALA A 74 -12.76 5.35 3.76
N CYS A 75 -14.06 5.65 3.74
CA CYS A 75 -14.62 6.79 4.48
C CYS A 75 -14.37 6.68 5.98
N MET A 76 -14.67 5.52 6.58
CA MET A 76 -14.47 5.33 8.02
C MET A 76 -12.99 5.47 8.43
N LEU A 77 -12.06 5.01 7.59
CA LEU A 77 -10.63 5.11 7.87
C LEU A 77 -10.10 6.55 7.72
N HIS A 78 -10.53 7.25 6.67
CA HIS A 78 -9.91 8.52 6.25
C HIS A 78 -10.69 9.78 6.67
N GLU A 79 -11.97 9.68 7.02
CA GLU A 79 -12.81 10.83 7.37
C GLU A 79 -12.21 11.67 8.51
N SER A 80 -11.65 11.01 9.52
CA SER A 80 -11.01 11.70 10.66
C SER A 80 -9.77 12.50 10.26
N TYR A 81 -9.03 12.06 9.23
CA TYR A 81 -7.86 12.77 8.70
C TYR A 81 -8.29 13.92 7.79
N ILE A 82 -9.30 13.71 6.94
CA ILE A 82 -9.81 14.75 6.03
C ILE A 82 -10.43 15.90 6.83
N ARG A 83 -11.20 15.61 7.90
CA ARG A 83 -11.82 16.64 8.73
C ARG A 83 -10.83 17.48 9.55
N LYS A 84 -9.61 16.98 9.78
CA LYS A 84 -8.52 17.78 10.39
C LYS A 84 -7.98 18.85 9.43
N CYS A 85 -8.20 18.71 8.14
CA CYS A 85 -7.88 19.74 7.17
C CYS A 85 -8.91 20.87 7.27
N VAL A 86 -8.46 22.09 7.57
CA VAL A 86 -9.34 23.27 7.75
C VAL A 86 -10.24 23.49 6.52
N LEU A 87 -9.75 23.19 5.32
CA LEU A 87 -10.47 23.30 4.05
C LEU A 87 -11.71 22.39 3.97
N PHE A 88 -11.69 21.24 4.66
CA PHE A 88 -12.75 20.23 4.61
C PHE A 88 -13.50 20.06 5.94
N SER A 89 -13.15 20.86 6.95
CA SER A 89 -13.71 20.78 8.30
C SER A 89 -15.25 20.87 8.34
N ASN A 90 -15.84 21.68 7.47
CA ASN A 90 -17.28 21.92 7.37
C ASN A 90 -17.91 21.40 6.06
N SER A 91 -17.24 20.48 5.36
CA SER A 91 -17.74 19.93 4.10
C SER A 91 -18.86 18.90 4.30
N GLN A 92 -19.75 18.82 3.31
CA GLN A 92 -20.84 17.82 3.28
C GLN A 92 -20.28 16.39 3.25
N LYS A 93 -20.99 15.45 3.90
CA LYS A 93 -20.57 14.03 3.99
C LYS A 93 -20.34 13.38 2.62
N VAL A 94 -21.11 13.76 1.60
CA VAL A 94 -20.94 13.26 0.23
C VAL A 94 -19.59 13.66 -0.36
N LEU A 95 -19.13 14.90 -0.12
CA LEU A 95 -17.82 15.36 -0.58
C LEU A 95 -16.67 14.65 0.15
N ILE A 96 -16.79 14.48 1.48
CA ILE A 96 -15.83 13.71 2.27
C ILE A 96 -15.72 12.27 1.77
N ALA A 97 -16.85 11.66 1.40
CA ALA A 97 -16.86 10.30 0.89
C ALA A 97 -16.19 10.18 -0.48
N ALA A 98 -16.43 11.13 -1.39
CA ALA A 98 -15.76 11.19 -2.68
C ALA A 98 -14.23 11.36 -2.52
N ILE A 99 -13.78 12.24 -1.62
CA ILE A 99 -12.36 12.45 -1.32
C ILE A 99 -11.75 11.19 -0.68
N SER A 100 -12.43 10.58 0.28
CA SER A 100 -11.97 9.36 0.96
C SER A 100 -11.78 8.18 0.00
N ALA A 101 -12.64 8.07 -1.01
CA ALA A 101 -12.55 7.04 -2.04
C ALA A 101 -11.46 7.32 -3.09
N ALA A 102 -11.11 8.59 -3.30
CA ALA A 102 -10.08 9.01 -4.25
C ALA A 102 -8.66 9.08 -3.62
N LEU A 103 -8.57 9.07 -2.29
CA LEU A 103 -7.30 9.07 -1.58
C LEU A 103 -6.52 7.77 -1.85
N MET A 104 -5.33 7.93 -2.41
CA MET A 104 -4.35 6.88 -2.54
C MET A 104 -3.22 7.15 -1.54
N PRO A 105 -2.94 6.23 -0.61
CA PRO A 105 -1.80 6.39 0.29
C PRO A 105 -0.50 6.35 -0.53
N GLU A 106 0.24 7.46 -0.52
CA GLU A 106 1.57 7.54 -1.10
C GLU A 106 2.59 7.68 0.03
N MET A 107 3.51 6.73 0.12
CA MET A 107 4.62 6.76 1.09
C MET A 107 5.84 7.36 0.41
N TYR A 108 6.58 8.22 1.11
CA TYR A 108 7.87 8.73 0.64
C TYR A 108 8.99 8.14 1.49
N LEU A 109 10.18 7.96 0.91
CA LEU A 109 11.37 7.68 1.73
C LEU A 109 11.64 8.90 2.64
N PRO A 110 12.12 8.67 3.88
CA PRO A 110 12.56 9.75 4.77
C PRO A 110 13.63 10.66 4.15
#